data_AF-A0A6C0JM74-F1
#
_entry.id   AF-A0A6C0JM74-F1
#
_cell.length_a   1.000
_cell.length_b   1.000
_cell.length_c   1.000
_cell.angle_alpha   90.00
_cell.angle_beta   90.00
_cell.angle_gamma   90.00
#
_symmetry.space_group_name_H-M   'P 1'
#
loop_
_entity.id
_entity.type
_entity.pdbx_description
1 polymer ?
#
loop_
_entity_poly.entity_id
_entity_poly.type
_entity_poly.pdbx_seq_one_letter_code
_entity_poly.pdbx_strand_id
1 'polypeptide(L)'
;MSFLNFFGKSKKVESPSPQKVIQNMRGTLSTLEKREVHLEKRIESLKEEARSLVKTNKQKALMLLKKAKMNEKQLLSIYGQKENIETQILVLEQGINNQNTIESMKQGNNAIENMTKKLDPDDVGELVDDIAVSMDMAEEIATALSVPIGQVYDEDALLAEFEEEEQEKERVYVSKQTIDLDLPSVPVKKIQTEDEELAELVVTM
;
A
#
# COMPACT_ATOMS: atom_id res chain seq x y z
N MET A 1 5.32 -12.97 62.82
CA MET A 1 4.53 -12.05 61.97
C MET A 1 4.29 -12.72 60.64
N SER A 2 3.03 -13.03 60.33
CA SER A 2 2.60 -13.67 59.09
C SER A 2 2.26 -12.58 58.08
N PHE A 3 2.97 -12.55 56.95
CA PHE A 3 2.61 -11.65 55.85
C PHE A 3 1.54 -12.33 55.01
N LEU A 4 0.32 -11.78 55.11
CA LEU A 4 -0.86 -12.11 54.33
C LEU A 4 -0.53 -12.22 52.83
N ASN A 5 -0.85 -13.38 52.26
CA ASN A 5 -1.10 -13.52 50.82
C ASN A 5 -2.19 -12.51 50.41
N PHE A 6 -1.77 -11.42 49.77
CA PHE A 6 -2.65 -10.43 49.15
C PHE A 6 -3.25 -11.03 47.87
N PHE A 7 -4.34 -11.76 48.10
CA PHE A 7 -5.10 -12.54 47.13
C PHE A 7 -5.90 -11.63 46.20
N GLY A 8 -5.26 -11.14 45.13
CA GLY A 8 -5.93 -10.57 43.97
C GLY A 8 -5.91 -11.58 42.84
N LYS A 9 -7.06 -12.20 42.52
CA LYS A 9 -7.23 -13.00 41.30
C LYS A 9 -6.70 -12.17 40.12
N SER A 10 -5.63 -12.60 39.48
CA SER A 10 -5.16 -12.00 38.23
C SER A 10 -6.30 -12.14 37.22
N LYS A 11 -7.02 -11.03 36.97
CA LYS A 11 -7.98 -10.94 35.88
C LYS A 11 -7.19 -11.32 34.63
N LYS A 12 -7.53 -12.42 33.96
CA LYS A 12 -6.95 -12.76 32.65
C LYS A 12 -7.13 -11.53 31.78
N VAL A 13 -6.05 -10.78 31.54
CA VAL A 13 -6.07 -9.71 30.56
C VAL A 13 -6.16 -10.44 29.23
N GLU A 14 -7.37 -10.48 28.67
CA GLU A 14 -7.54 -10.99 27.31
C GLU A 14 -6.64 -10.18 26.40
N SER A 15 -5.80 -10.89 25.64
CA SER A 15 -4.98 -10.25 24.62
C SER A 15 -5.92 -9.63 23.58
N PRO A 16 -5.64 -8.41 23.09
CA PRO A 16 -6.48 -7.75 22.12
C PRO A 16 -6.60 -8.61 20.85
N SER A 17 -7.77 -8.61 20.21
CA SER A 17 -7.94 -9.33 18.95
C SER A 17 -7.02 -8.76 17.87
N PRO A 18 -6.61 -9.57 16.88
CA PRO A 18 -5.81 -9.11 15.73
C PRO A 18 -6.41 -7.87 15.05
N GLN A 19 -7.73 -7.82 14.88
CA GLN A 19 -8.44 -6.68 14.29
C GLN A 19 -8.30 -5.41 15.14
N LYS A 20 -8.34 -5.54 16.48
CA LYS A 20 -8.14 -4.41 17.38
C LYS A 20 -6.70 -3.90 17.33
N VAL A 21 -5.73 -4.80 17.22
CA VAL A 21 -4.31 -4.45 17.05
C VAL A 21 -4.09 -3.71 15.74
N ILE A 22 -4.63 -4.22 14.62
CA ILE A 22 -4.56 -3.55 13.30
C ILE A 22 -5.16 -2.14 13.37
N GLN A 23 -6.32 -1.96 14.00
CA GLN A 23 -6.93 -0.63 14.19
C GLN A 23 -6.01 0.33 14.96
N ASN A 24 -5.38 -0.14 16.05
CA ASN A 24 -4.47 0.68 16.84
C ASN A 24 -3.19 1.03 16.04
N MET A 25 -2.68 0.08 15.25
CA MET A 25 -1.54 0.30 14.35
C MET A 25 -1.86 1.36 13.29
N ARG A 26 -3.03 1.28 12.63
CA ARG A 26 -3.51 2.32 11.70
C ARG A 26 -3.67 3.69 12.36
N GLY A 27 -4.15 3.74 13.59
CA GLY A 27 -4.20 4.98 14.38
C GLY A 27 -2.81 5.58 14.67
N THR A 28 -1.83 4.71 14.91
CA THR A 28 -0.43 5.09 15.11
C THR A 28 0.16 5.61 13.79
N LEU A 29 -0.11 4.95 12.66
CA LEU A 29 0.30 5.38 11.33
C LEU A 29 -0.22 6.79 11.01
N SER A 30 -1.51 7.05 11.24
CA SER A 30 -2.09 8.39 11.08
C SER A 30 -1.43 9.46 11.95
N THR A 31 -0.96 9.08 13.14
CA THR A 31 -0.23 10.00 14.03
C THR A 31 1.18 10.28 13.51
N LEU A 32 1.85 9.27 12.97
CA LEU A 32 3.18 9.40 12.35
C LEU A 32 3.12 10.27 11.09
N GLU A 33 2.12 10.09 10.23
CA GLU A 33 1.88 10.94 9.03
C GLU A 33 1.67 12.41 9.40
N LYS A 34 0.89 12.69 10.46
CA LYS A 34 0.72 14.08 10.94
C LYS A 34 2.05 14.67 11.43
N ARG A 35 2.89 13.86 12.09
CA ARG A 35 4.23 14.28 12.53
C ARG A 35 5.19 14.51 11.37
N GLU A 36 5.16 13.64 10.37
CA GLU A 36 5.91 13.77 9.12
C GLU A 36 5.64 15.12 8.47
N VAL A 37 4.37 15.42 8.15
CA VAL A 37 3.95 16.71 7.56
C VAL A 37 4.38 17.91 8.43
N HIS A 38 4.29 17.78 9.75
CA HIS A 38 4.74 18.84 10.66
C HIS A 38 6.25 19.06 10.59
N LEU A 39 7.05 17.99 10.59
CA LEU A 39 8.50 18.07 10.52
C LEU A 39 8.97 18.61 9.17
N GLU A 40 8.36 18.19 8.06
CA GLU A 40 8.66 18.72 6.72
C GLU A 40 8.48 20.23 6.66
N LYS A 41 7.30 20.73 7.07
CA LYS A 41 7.02 22.18 7.15
C LYS A 41 8.01 22.90 8.06
N ARG A 42 8.38 22.28 9.18
CA ARG A 42 9.33 22.86 10.13
C ARG A 42 10.75 22.91 9.56
N ILE A 43 11.18 21.88 8.85
CA ILE A 43 12.48 21.83 8.16
C ILE A 43 12.55 22.95 7.14
N GLU A 44 11.53 23.10 6.30
CA GLU A 44 11.52 24.14 5.27
C GLU A 44 11.58 25.54 5.89
N SER A 45 10.73 25.82 6.88
CA SER A 45 10.73 27.10 7.60
C SER A 45 12.09 27.42 8.24
N LEU A 46 12.76 26.43 8.85
CA LEU A 46 14.09 26.61 9.44
C LEU A 46 15.16 26.90 8.37
N LYS A 47 15.07 26.24 7.21
CA LYS A 47 15.98 26.47 6.08
C LYS A 47 15.76 27.85 5.47
N GLU A 48 14.52 28.30 5.31
CA GLU A 48 14.16 29.65 4.86
C GLU A 48 14.72 30.73 5.80
N GLU A 49 14.52 30.60 7.11
CA GLU A 49 15.05 31.55 8.09
C GLU A 49 16.59 31.53 8.09
N ALA A 50 17.22 30.36 7.92
CA ALA A 50 18.67 30.28 7.80
C ALA A 50 19.19 30.99 6.54
N ARG A 51 18.49 30.85 5.40
CA ARG A 51 18.85 31.52 4.14
C ARG A 51 18.81 33.04 4.26
N SER A 52 17.82 33.60 4.97
CA SER A 52 17.73 35.06 5.15
C SER A 52 18.84 35.62 6.07
N LEU A 53 19.37 34.80 6.97
CA LEU A 53 20.40 35.19 7.94
C LEU A 53 21.83 34.88 7.50
N VAL A 54 22.05 34.15 6.41
CA VAL A 54 23.38 33.66 6.03
C VAL A 54 24.40 34.79 5.79
N LYS A 55 23.93 35.96 5.32
CA LYS A 55 24.76 37.13 5.03
C LYS A 55 24.91 38.09 6.22
N THR A 56 23.95 38.10 7.14
CA THR A 56 23.83 39.10 8.21
C THR A 56 24.17 38.55 9.59
N ASN A 57 23.85 37.28 9.85
CA ASN A 57 24.14 36.60 11.10
C ASN A 57 24.43 35.11 10.88
N LYS A 58 25.67 34.83 10.48
CA LYS A 58 26.16 33.48 10.16
C LYS A 58 26.04 32.50 11.33
N GLN A 59 26.25 32.94 12.57
CA GLN A 59 26.14 32.08 13.74
C GLN A 59 24.69 31.62 13.97
N LYS A 60 23.72 32.54 13.88
CA LYS A 60 22.29 32.20 13.99
C LYS A 60 21.84 31.30 12.85
N ALA A 61 22.27 31.59 11.61
CA ALA A 61 21.98 30.73 10.45
C ALA A 61 22.50 29.29 10.66
N LEU A 62 23.74 29.13 11.15
CA LEU A 62 24.31 27.81 11.44
C LEU A 62 23.50 27.05 12.50
N MET A 63 23.03 27.73 13.56
CA MET A 63 22.18 27.12 14.58
C MET A 63 20.86 26.61 13.99
N LEU A 64 20.22 27.38 13.11
CA LEU A 64 18.97 27.00 12.45
C LEU A 64 19.17 25.79 11.52
N LEU A 65 20.26 25.76 10.75
CA LEU A 65 20.61 24.61 9.90
C LEU A 65 20.85 23.35 10.72
N LYS A 66 21.52 23.45 11.88
CA LYS A 66 21.68 22.31 12.79
C LYS A 66 20.33 21.77 13.29
N LYS A 67 19.38 22.66 13.62
CA LYS A 67 18.02 22.26 14.00
C LYS A 67 17.27 21.58 12.85
N ALA A 68 17.38 22.13 11.63
CA ALA A 68 16.78 21.52 10.44
C ALA A 68 17.35 20.10 10.23
N LYS A 69 18.67 19.92 10.34
CA LYS A 69 19.31 18.61 10.18
C LYS A 69 18.88 17.59 11.24
N MET A 70 18.66 18.03 12.47
CA MET A 70 18.12 17.17 13.53
C MET A 70 16.70 16.71 13.21
N ASN A 71 15.85 17.60 12.68
CA ASN A 71 14.50 17.27 12.24
C ASN A 71 14.50 16.33 11.03
N GLU A 72 15.41 16.50 10.06
CA GLU A 72 15.58 15.56 8.93
C GLU A 72 15.89 14.14 9.43
N LYS A 73 16.75 14.00 10.45
CA LYS A 73 17.04 12.70 11.06
C LYS A 73 15.80 12.08 11.71
N GLN A 74 14.98 12.90 12.38
CA GLN A 74 13.72 12.43 12.97
C GLN A 74 12.72 12.01 11.89
N LEU A 75 12.63 12.76 10.79
CA LEU A 75 11.78 12.45 9.65
C LEU A 75 12.16 11.10 9.03
N LEU A 76 13.46 10.85 8.79
CA LEU A 76 13.94 9.56 8.31
C LEU A 76 13.57 8.40 9.25
N SER A 77 13.67 8.61 10.57
CA SER A 77 13.25 7.61 11.53
C SER A 77 11.74 7.35 11.50
N ILE A 78 10.92 8.35 11.18
CA ILE A 78 9.47 8.19 11.04
C ILE A 78 9.15 7.34 9.80
N TYR A 79 9.84 7.55 8.68
CA TYR A 79 9.66 6.71 7.48
C TYR A 79 9.87 5.22 7.81
N GLY A 80 11.00 4.87 8.43
CA GLY A 80 11.24 3.49 8.84
C GLY A 80 10.23 2.96 9.88
N GLN A 81 9.70 3.81 10.77
CA GLN A 81 8.62 3.39 11.69
C GLN A 81 7.31 3.09 10.96
N LYS A 82 6.95 3.90 9.95
CA LYS A 82 5.75 3.69 9.13
C LYS A 82 5.83 2.37 8.37
N GLU A 83 6.93 2.13 7.64
CA GLU A 83 7.17 0.90 6.88
C GLU A 83 7.07 -0.35 7.76
N ASN A 84 7.67 -0.30 8.95
CA ASN A 84 7.59 -1.40 9.92
C ASN A 84 6.15 -1.67 10.39
N ILE A 85 5.37 -0.62 10.63
CA ILE A 85 3.96 -0.75 11.05
C ILE A 85 3.11 -1.31 9.90
N GLU A 86 3.30 -0.81 8.68
CA GLU A 86 2.60 -1.28 7.49
C GLU A 86 2.87 -2.76 7.23
N THR A 87 4.15 -3.16 7.30
CA THR A 87 4.56 -4.57 7.22
C THR A 87 3.88 -5.42 8.29
N GLN A 88 3.83 -4.95 9.54
CA GLN A 88 3.18 -5.69 10.64
C GLN A 88 1.66 -5.81 10.46
N ILE A 89 0.99 -4.76 9.95
CA ILE A 89 -0.44 -4.82 9.63
C ILE A 89 -0.69 -5.91 8.60
N LEU A 90 0.12 -5.92 7.53
CA LEU A 90 -0.04 -6.84 6.43
C LEU A 90 0.25 -8.30 6.85
N VAL A 91 1.25 -8.53 7.71
CA VAL A 91 1.50 -9.84 8.34
C VAL A 91 0.31 -10.29 9.19
N LEU A 92 -0.29 -9.39 9.97
CA LEU A 92 -1.48 -9.73 10.78
C LEU A 92 -2.68 -10.07 9.90
N GLU A 93 -2.89 -9.33 8.81
CA GLU A 93 -3.98 -9.59 7.85
C GLU A 93 -3.81 -10.94 7.16
N GLN A 94 -2.59 -11.30 6.74
CA GLN A 94 -2.30 -12.63 6.22
C GLN A 94 -2.51 -13.71 7.29
N GLY A 95 -2.09 -13.47 8.53
CA GLY A 95 -2.32 -14.38 9.65
C GLY A 95 -3.81 -14.66 9.88
N ILE A 96 -4.67 -13.64 9.81
CA ILE A 96 -6.13 -13.78 9.90
C ILE A 96 -6.67 -14.61 8.74
N ASN A 97 -6.24 -14.35 7.51
CA ASN A 97 -6.67 -15.10 6.34
C ASN A 97 -6.28 -16.58 6.44
N ASN A 98 -5.02 -16.86 6.82
CA ASN A 98 -4.54 -18.22 7.04
C ASN A 98 -5.35 -18.94 8.13
N GLN A 99 -5.67 -18.24 9.22
CA GLN A 99 -6.54 -18.78 10.27
C GLN A 99 -7.91 -19.18 9.72
N ASN A 100 -8.56 -18.30 8.92
CA ASN A 100 -9.86 -18.58 8.32
C ASN A 100 -9.82 -19.76 7.35
N THR A 101 -8.76 -19.87 6.55
CA THR A 101 -8.53 -21.01 5.64
C THR A 101 -8.43 -22.31 6.44
N ILE A 102 -7.60 -22.34 7.48
CA ILE A 102 -7.44 -23.51 8.34
C ILE A 102 -8.76 -23.89 9.03
N GLU A 103 -9.54 -22.90 9.49
CA GLU A 103 -10.84 -23.16 10.11
C GLU A 103 -11.83 -23.78 9.11
N SER A 104 -11.85 -23.29 7.88
CA SER A 104 -12.68 -23.83 6.80
C SER A 104 -12.26 -25.26 6.42
N MET A 105 -10.95 -25.53 6.33
CA MET A 105 -10.41 -26.88 6.11
C MET A 105 -10.84 -27.84 7.21
N LYS A 106 -10.78 -27.42 8.49
CA LYS A 106 -11.25 -28.23 9.63
C LYS A 106 -12.73 -28.55 9.54
N GLN A 107 -13.56 -27.58 9.16
CA GLN A 107 -15.00 -27.81 8.98
C GLN A 107 -15.27 -28.80 7.84
N GLY A 108 -14.54 -28.68 6.72
CA GLY A 108 -14.58 -29.65 5.62
C GLY A 108 -14.22 -31.07 6.05
N ASN A 109 -13.09 -31.23 6.75
CA ASN A 109 -12.63 -32.53 7.25
C ASN A 109 -13.66 -33.18 8.18
N ASN A 110 -14.25 -32.39 9.10
CA ASN A 110 -15.31 -32.89 9.97
C ASN A 110 -16.56 -33.35 9.18
N ALA A 111 -16.93 -32.63 8.12
CA ALA A 111 -18.04 -33.02 7.26
C ALA A 111 -17.76 -34.34 6.52
N ILE A 112 -16.53 -34.49 6.01
CA ILE A 112 -16.06 -35.71 5.34
C ILE A 112 -16.04 -36.91 6.28
N GLU A 113 -15.52 -36.75 7.51
CA GLU A 113 -15.57 -37.78 8.56
C GLU A 113 -17.04 -38.15 8.90
N ASN A 114 -17.90 -37.13 8.95
CA ASN A 114 -19.36 -37.18 8.89
C ASN A 114 -19.95 -38.21 7.91
N MET A 115 -19.53 -38.08 6.65
CA MET A 115 -20.07 -38.83 5.52
C MET A 115 -19.54 -40.27 5.49
N THR A 116 -18.24 -40.44 5.73
CA THR A 116 -17.57 -41.75 5.71
C THR A 116 -18.06 -42.67 6.82
N LYS A 117 -18.39 -42.16 8.02
CA LYS A 117 -18.99 -42.94 9.12
C LYS A 117 -20.32 -43.63 8.77
N LYS A 118 -20.99 -43.23 7.68
CA LYS A 118 -22.29 -43.77 7.26
C LYS A 118 -22.20 -44.81 6.13
N LEU A 119 -20.99 -45.14 5.67
CA LEU A 119 -20.73 -46.05 4.56
C LEU A 119 -20.26 -47.44 5.06
N ASP A 120 -20.48 -48.47 4.24
CA ASP A 120 -20.04 -49.84 4.54
C ASP A 120 -18.50 -49.94 4.49
N PRO A 121 -17.84 -50.79 5.32
CA PRO A 121 -16.38 -50.80 5.46
C PRO A 121 -15.58 -51.03 4.17
N ASP A 122 -16.16 -51.77 3.21
CA ASP A 122 -15.51 -52.07 1.92
C ASP A 122 -15.53 -50.85 0.97
N ASP A 123 -16.55 -49.98 1.03
CA ASP A 123 -16.65 -48.74 0.24
C ASP A 123 -15.88 -47.57 0.89
N VAL A 124 -15.55 -47.68 2.18
CA VAL A 124 -14.82 -46.66 2.93
C VAL A 124 -13.34 -46.59 2.53
N GLY A 125 -12.74 -47.73 2.14
CA GLY A 125 -11.31 -47.79 1.79
C GLY A 125 -10.94 -46.91 0.58
N GLU A 126 -11.62 -47.12 -0.55
CA GLU A 126 -11.37 -46.37 -1.79
C GLU A 126 -11.71 -44.88 -1.63
N LEU A 127 -12.81 -44.58 -0.93
CA LEU A 127 -13.22 -43.20 -0.67
C LEU A 127 -12.25 -42.45 0.26
N VAL A 128 -11.71 -43.10 1.30
CA VAL A 128 -10.74 -42.49 2.22
C VAL A 128 -9.43 -42.19 1.51
N ASP A 129 -8.98 -43.07 0.59
CA ASP A 129 -7.79 -42.82 -0.22
C ASP A 129 -7.98 -41.61 -1.15
N ASP A 130 -9.13 -41.50 -1.84
CA ASP A 130 -9.44 -40.34 -2.70
C ASP A 130 -9.54 -39.02 -1.91
N ILE A 131 -10.10 -39.09 -0.70
CA ILE A 131 -10.16 -37.95 0.23
C ILE A 131 -8.75 -37.56 0.66
N ALA A 132 -7.89 -38.52 1.02
CA ALA A 132 -6.54 -38.25 1.49
C ALA A 132 -5.72 -37.51 0.41
N VAL A 133 -5.79 -37.96 -0.85
CA VAL A 133 -5.15 -37.28 -1.99
C VAL A 133 -5.68 -35.85 -2.16
N SER A 134 -6.99 -35.65 -2.05
CA SER A 134 -7.61 -34.33 -2.16
C SER A 134 -7.22 -33.39 -1.03
N MET A 135 -7.05 -33.93 0.18
CA MET A 135 -6.59 -33.17 1.35
C MET A 135 -5.12 -32.77 1.23
N ASP A 136 -4.25 -33.66 0.75
CA ASP A 136 -2.84 -33.36 0.50
C ASP A 136 -2.69 -32.22 -0.52
N MET A 137 -3.47 -32.24 -1.62
CA MET A 137 -3.50 -31.13 -2.58
C MET A 137 -3.98 -29.81 -1.95
N ALA A 138 -5.00 -29.87 -1.08
CA ALA A 138 -5.49 -28.68 -0.40
C ALA A 138 -4.45 -28.09 0.57
N GLU A 139 -3.66 -28.93 1.24
CA GLU A 139 -2.57 -28.52 2.13
C GLU A 139 -1.38 -27.94 1.36
N GLU A 140 -1.06 -28.48 0.18
CA GLU A 140 -0.06 -27.91 -0.74
C GLU A 140 -0.48 -26.52 -1.22
N ILE A 141 -1.75 -26.34 -1.61
CA ILE A 141 -2.32 -25.04 -2.00
C ILE A 141 -2.28 -24.06 -0.82
N ALA A 142 -2.68 -24.49 0.37
CA ALA A 142 -2.65 -23.64 1.57
C ALA A 142 -1.23 -23.19 1.91
N THR A 143 -0.25 -24.08 1.75
CA THR A 143 1.18 -23.78 1.96
C THR A 143 1.70 -22.78 0.92
N ALA A 144 1.33 -22.95 -0.35
CA ALA A 144 1.68 -22.02 -1.42
C ALA A 144 1.06 -20.62 -1.23
N LEU A 145 -0.15 -20.54 -0.66
CA LEU A 145 -0.79 -19.28 -0.31
C LEU A 145 -0.20 -18.62 0.96
N SER A 146 0.46 -19.41 1.81
CA SER A 146 1.09 -18.97 3.05
C SER A 146 2.50 -18.40 2.85
N VAL A 147 2.95 -18.17 1.61
CA VAL A 147 4.27 -17.59 1.34
C VAL A 147 4.45 -16.31 2.18
N PRO A 148 5.50 -16.24 3.02
CA PRO A 148 5.69 -15.12 3.92
C PRO A 148 5.78 -13.82 3.14
N ILE A 149 5.11 -12.79 3.65
CA ILE A 149 5.42 -11.43 3.24
C ILE A 149 6.85 -11.13 3.68
N GLY A 150 7.68 -10.72 2.72
CA GLY A 150 9.09 -10.49 2.94
C GLY A 150 9.98 -11.43 2.14
N GLN A 151 9.53 -11.94 0.98
CA GLN A 151 10.50 -12.10 -0.09
C GLN A 151 11.23 -10.76 -0.20
N VAL A 152 12.52 -10.77 0.08
CA VAL A 152 13.38 -9.60 -0.03
C VAL A 152 13.42 -9.30 -1.52
N TYR A 153 12.51 -8.43 -1.96
CA TYR A 153 12.57 -7.92 -3.31
C TYR A 153 13.83 -7.08 -3.41
N ASP A 154 14.62 -7.34 -4.44
CA ASP A 154 15.78 -6.53 -4.74
C ASP A 154 15.27 -5.15 -5.19
N GLU A 155 15.52 -4.11 -4.39
CA GLU A 155 15.07 -2.75 -4.66
C GLU A 155 15.60 -2.24 -6.02
N ASP A 156 16.82 -2.62 -6.40
CA ASP A 156 17.41 -2.23 -7.68
C ASP A 156 16.71 -2.94 -8.85
N ALA A 157 16.30 -4.20 -8.67
CA ALA A 157 15.56 -4.95 -9.67
C ALA A 157 14.13 -4.41 -9.85
N LEU A 158 13.45 -4.05 -8.76
CA LEU A 158 12.12 -3.43 -8.80
C LEU A 158 12.16 -2.05 -9.47
N LEU A 159 13.18 -1.24 -9.16
CA LEU A 159 13.36 0.06 -9.82
C LEU A 159 13.61 -0.11 -11.33
N ALA A 160 14.42 -1.09 -11.72
CA ALA A 160 14.67 -1.37 -13.14
C ALA A 160 13.40 -1.82 -13.88
N GLU A 161 12.59 -2.70 -13.27
CA GLU A 161 11.29 -3.13 -13.82
C GLU A 161 10.34 -1.93 -13.98
N PHE A 162 10.24 -1.08 -12.96
CA PHE A 162 9.40 0.11 -13.00
C PHE A 162 9.85 1.13 -14.06
N GLU A 163 11.15 1.34 -14.21
CA GLU A 163 11.72 2.21 -15.27
C GLU A 163 11.44 1.66 -16.68
N GLU A 164 11.44 0.34 -16.86
CA GLU A 164 11.07 -0.30 -18.13
C GLU A 164 9.59 -0.08 -18.45
N GLU A 165 8.69 -0.26 -17.48
CA GLU A 165 7.25 -0.01 -17.66
C GLU A 165 6.95 1.45 -18.04
N GLU A 166 7.61 2.43 -17.42
CA GLU A 166 7.41 3.84 -17.74
C GLU A 166 7.92 4.18 -19.15
N GLN A 167 9.05 3.61 -19.58
CA GLN A 167 9.53 3.76 -20.96
C GLN A 167 8.58 3.13 -21.98
N GLU A 168 7.97 1.98 -21.67
CA GLU A 168 6.98 1.35 -22.54
C GLU A 168 5.73 2.22 -22.68
N LYS A 169 5.22 2.80 -21.58
CA LYS A 169 4.13 3.77 -21.62
C LYS A 169 4.49 4.97 -22.50
N GLU A 170 5.67 5.57 -22.32
CA GLU A 170 6.13 6.68 -23.16
C GLU A 170 6.18 6.32 -24.66
N ARG A 171 6.65 5.12 -25.01
CA ARG A 171 6.63 4.63 -26.40
C ARG A 171 5.21 4.50 -26.95
N VAL A 172 4.26 4.01 -26.15
CA VAL A 172 2.85 3.94 -26.54
C VAL A 172 2.26 5.34 -26.73
N TYR A 173 2.58 6.30 -25.85
CA TYR A 173 2.15 7.70 -26.00
C TYR A 173 2.71 8.37 -27.25
N VAL A 174 4.00 8.16 -27.56
CA VAL A 174 4.63 8.66 -28.79
C VAL A 174 4.00 8.02 -30.03
N SER A 175 3.75 6.70 -30.01
CA SER A 175 3.11 6.00 -31.14
C SER A 175 1.70 6.53 -31.46
N LYS A 176 0.95 6.95 -30.43
CA LYS A 176 -0.40 7.52 -30.57
C LYS A 176 -0.36 8.97 -31.08
N GLN A 177 0.71 9.72 -30.80
CA GLN A 177 0.94 11.05 -31.38
C GLN A 177 1.44 10.98 -32.83
N THR A 178 2.11 9.90 -33.24
CA THR A 178 2.61 9.72 -34.62
C THR A 178 1.61 9.08 -35.59
N ILE A 179 0.35 8.86 -35.19
CA ILE A 179 -0.71 8.54 -36.17
C ILE A 179 -1.11 9.85 -36.86
N ASP A 180 -0.24 10.30 -37.75
CA ASP A 180 -0.52 11.34 -38.74
C ASP A 180 -1.60 10.77 -39.67
N LEU A 181 -2.85 11.17 -39.43
CA LEU A 181 -3.97 10.85 -40.31
C LEU A 181 -3.72 11.60 -41.63
N ASP A 182 -3.12 10.92 -42.60
CA ASP A 182 -3.03 11.39 -43.99
C ASP A 182 -4.45 11.38 -44.59
N LEU A 183 -5.23 12.40 -44.23
CA LEU A 183 -6.56 12.64 -44.75
C LEU A 183 -6.44 13.31 -46.12
N PRO A 184 -7.06 12.74 -47.17
CA PRO A 184 -7.01 13.34 -48.49
C PRO A 184 -7.63 14.74 -48.48
N SER A 185 -6.90 15.73 -49.01
CA SER A 185 -7.35 17.12 -49.08
C SER A 185 -8.62 17.24 -49.93
N VAL A 186 -9.75 17.58 -49.29
CA VAL A 186 -11.01 17.89 -49.97
C VAL A 186 -10.96 19.35 -50.46
N PRO A 187 -11.39 19.69 -51.68
CA PRO A 187 -11.32 21.05 -52.20
C PRO A 187 -12.22 22.01 -51.42
N VAL A 188 -11.64 23.07 -50.86
CA VAL A 188 -12.38 24.14 -50.19
C VAL A 188 -13.01 25.06 -51.24
N LYS A 189 -14.29 24.87 -51.52
CA LYS A 189 -15.08 25.88 -52.24
C LYS A 189 -15.38 27.01 -51.24
N LYS A 190 -14.80 28.20 -51.46
CA LYS A 190 -15.06 29.40 -50.64
C LYS A 190 -16.55 29.70 -50.61
N ILE A 191 -17.16 29.52 -49.44
CA ILE A 191 -18.48 30.07 -49.12
C ILE A 191 -18.19 31.49 -48.62
N GLN A 192 -18.66 32.49 -49.35
CA GLN A 192 -18.64 33.88 -48.88
C GLN A 192 -19.60 33.98 -47.70
N THR A 193 -19.09 34.28 -46.51
CA THR A 193 -19.88 34.55 -45.32
C THR A 193 -20.25 36.03 -45.32
N GLU A 194 -21.54 36.31 -45.14
CA GLU A 194 -22.24 37.60 -45.23
C GLU A 194 -21.84 38.65 -44.17
N ASP A 195 -20.67 38.51 -43.53
CA ASP A 195 -20.21 39.41 -42.45
C ASP A 195 -19.35 40.59 -42.94
N GLU A 196 -19.02 40.68 -44.24
CA GLU A 196 -18.29 41.83 -44.82
C GLU A 196 -19.21 43.00 -45.27
N GLU A 197 -20.53 42.82 -45.35
CA GLU A 197 -21.44 43.86 -45.86
C GLU A 197 -21.85 44.91 -44.79
N LEU A 198 -21.57 44.66 -43.50
CA LEU A 198 -21.88 45.61 -42.41
C LEU A 198 -20.73 46.59 -42.09
N ALA A 199 -19.56 46.41 -42.69
CA ALA A 199 -18.41 47.31 -42.48
C ALA A 199 -18.36 48.49 -43.46
N GLU A 200 -19.06 48.42 -44.61
CA GLU A 200 -19.08 49.51 -45.59
C GLU A 200 -20.18 50.56 -45.34
N LEU A 201 -21.14 50.30 -44.45
CA LEU A 201 -22.27 51.21 -44.17
C LEU A 201 -22.01 52.21 -43.02
N VAL A 202 -20.86 52.15 -42.34
CA VAL A 202 -20.50 53.07 -41.24
C VAL A 202 -19.47 54.15 -41.64
N VAL A 203 -18.95 54.10 -42.87
CA VAL A 203 -17.96 55.10 -43.36
C VAL A 203 -18.58 56.15 -44.30
N THR A 204 -19.90 56.15 -44.51
CA THR A 204 -20.58 57.12 -45.40
C THR A 204 -21.71 57.92 -44.74
N MET A 205 -21.52 58.36 -43.49
CA MET A 205 -22.22 59.53 -42.91
C MET A 205 -21.23 60.62 -42.54
#